data_AF-A0AAD6SAW2-F1
#
_entry.id   AF-A0AAD6SAW2-F1
#
_cell.length_a   1.000
_cell.length_b   1.000
_cell.length_c   1.000
_cell.angle_alpha   90.00
_cell.angle_beta   90.00
_cell.angle_gamma   90.00
#
_symmetry.space_group_name_H-M   'P 1'
#
loop_
_entity.id
_entity.type
_entity.pdbx_description
1 polymer ?
#
loop_
_entity_poly.entity_id
_entity_poly.type
_entity_poly.pdbx_seq_one_letter_code
_entity_poly.pdbx_strand_id
1 'polypeptide(L)'
;MSDPPPPYVDPVDENLLADLARLSVGSTAATGSSSRAQFSRSPPRLRRPPNDRPPSTPPRPSSNSSTGDGRLYIYRSPTQTGHTHSWAEASAATQGVAGGHVHLAVKPPKARHQTKKAYVVFFGRIPAVYDSWRAEAQVKGARPAIHQGYMSREAADAAFNFAVEHGWTRVSDSSPSPLRVAIDPAPLGPLPIPTTTPNPLREEGHASTWYAVFCGITPGVYGSALELSLNTVGLSCASYASFTTKDAAIQGFQAAQRDGLVKIVTPLY
;
A
#
# COMPACT_ATOMS: atom_id res chain seq x y z
N MET A 1 11.88 36.75 -40.48
CA MET A 1 11.61 35.72 -39.46
C MET A 1 10.23 36.04 -38.93
N SER A 2 9.23 35.24 -39.31
CA SER A 2 7.84 35.46 -38.93
C SER A 2 7.57 34.74 -37.62
N ASP A 3 6.98 35.43 -36.65
CA ASP A 3 6.60 34.84 -35.36
C ASP A 3 5.60 33.70 -35.56
N PRO A 4 5.73 32.61 -34.79
CA PRO A 4 4.78 31.51 -34.84
C PRO A 4 3.40 31.97 -34.33
N PRO A 5 2.30 31.51 -34.95
CA PRO A 5 0.97 31.87 -34.50
C PRO A 5 0.71 31.34 -33.07
N PRO A 6 -0.07 32.08 -32.26
CA PRO A 6 -0.42 31.64 -30.92
C PRO A 6 -1.20 30.32 -30.95
N PRO A 7 -1.07 29.48 -29.91
CA PRO A 7 -1.80 28.23 -29.82
C PRO A 7 -3.31 28.49 -29.80
N TYR A 8 -4.02 27.78 -30.68
CA TYR A 8 -5.47 27.78 -30.75
C TYR A 8 -6.05 27.11 -29.48
N VAL A 9 -6.87 27.86 -28.75
CA VAL A 9 -7.58 27.39 -27.55
C VAL A 9 -9.03 27.14 -27.96
N ASP A 10 -9.47 25.88 -27.92
CA ASP A 10 -10.87 25.54 -28.17
C ASP A 10 -11.77 26.23 -27.13
N PRO A 11 -12.87 26.88 -27.55
CA PRO A 11 -13.84 27.45 -26.63
C PRO A 11 -14.48 26.32 -25.81
N VAL A 12 -14.45 26.48 -24.49
CA VAL A 12 -15.06 25.57 -23.53
C VAL A 12 -16.57 25.54 -23.77
N ASP A 13 -17.11 24.35 -24.06
CA ASP A 13 -18.54 24.14 -24.29
C ASP A 13 -19.32 24.34 -22.97
N GLU A 14 -19.93 25.52 -22.81
CA GLU A 14 -20.69 25.91 -21.61
C GLU A 14 -21.93 25.03 -21.36
N ASN A 15 -22.32 24.16 -22.30
CA ASN A 15 -23.50 23.30 -22.14
C ASN A 15 -23.27 22.07 -21.24
N LEU A 16 -22.03 21.74 -20.89
CA LEU A 16 -21.74 20.55 -20.05
C LEU A 16 -21.98 20.79 -18.54
N LEU A 17 -22.17 22.05 -18.12
CA LEU A 17 -22.38 22.41 -16.71
C LEU A 17 -23.85 22.38 -16.27
N ALA A 18 -24.81 22.30 -17.19
CA ALA A 18 -26.23 22.31 -16.87
C ALA A 18 -26.79 20.93 -16.45
N ASP A 19 -26.17 19.82 -16.88
CA ASP A 19 -26.72 18.48 -16.70
C ASP A 19 -26.39 17.81 -15.36
N LEU A 20 -25.45 18.36 -14.58
CA LEU A 20 -25.09 17.80 -13.26
C LEU A 20 -26.00 18.29 -12.11
N ALA A 21 -26.97 19.16 -12.36
CA ALA A 21 -27.88 19.70 -11.34
C ALA A 21 -29.16 18.87 -11.10
N ARG A 22 -29.39 17.76 -11.81
CA ARG A 22 -30.66 17.02 -11.78
C ARG A 22 -30.66 15.66 -11.09
N LEU A 23 -29.56 15.23 -10.46
CA LEU A 23 -29.47 13.95 -9.75
C LEU A 23 -29.33 14.14 -8.23
N SER A 24 -30.36 14.69 -7.58
CA SER A 24 -30.47 14.65 -6.11
C SER A 24 -31.92 14.81 -5.67
N VAL A 25 -32.72 13.73 -5.77
CA VAL A 25 -33.95 13.59 -4.98
C VAL A 25 -34.20 12.11 -4.66
N GLY A 26 -34.23 11.80 -3.36
CA GLY A 26 -35.12 10.78 -2.79
C GLY A 26 -34.51 9.41 -2.50
N SER A 27 -34.32 9.09 -1.22
CA SER A 27 -35.08 8.00 -0.60
C SER A 27 -34.95 8.01 0.92
N THR A 28 -36.08 8.23 1.58
CA THR A 28 -36.29 8.28 3.02
C THR A 28 -36.52 6.90 3.64
N ALA A 29 -35.92 6.70 4.80
CA ALA A 29 -36.36 5.96 5.99
C ALA A 29 -37.26 4.70 5.84
N ALA A 30 -36.78 3.60 6.41
CA ALA A 30 -37.64 2.57 6.99
C ALA A 30 -37.11 2.14 8.37
N THR A 31 -37.85 2.55 9.39
CA THR A 31 -37.71 2.17 10.80
C THR A 31 -38.35 0.80 11.00
N GLY A 32 -37.57 -0.19 11.44
CA GLY A 32 -38.05 -1.54 11.77
C GLY A 32 -37.61 -1.95 13.17
N SER A 33 -38.53 -1.88 14.12
CA SER A 33 -38.42 -2.35 15.50
C SER A 33 -38.92 -3.80 15.58
N SER A 34 -38.14 -4.74 16.12
CA SER A 34 -38.62 -6.06 16.57
C SER A 34 -37.56 -6.72 17.48
N SER A 35 -37.76 -6.69 18.79
CA SER A 35 -38.37 -7.76 19.62
C SER A 35 -37.45 -8.95 19.96
N ARG A 36 -36.87 -8.86 21.17
CA ARG A 36 -36.95 -9.84 22.27
C ARG A 36 -37.03 -11.34 21.92
N ALA A 37 -35.97 -12.07 22.25
CA ALA A 37 -36.08 -13.42 22.84
C ALA A 37 -34.86 -13.71 23.73
N GLN A 38 -35.11 -13.82 25.03
CA GLN A 38 -34.20 -14.39 26.01
C GLN A 38 -34.34 -15.92 25.93
N PHE A 39 -33.24 -16.65 25.72
CA PHE A 39 -33.15 -18.06 26.07
C PHE A 39 -31.80 -18.34 26.74
N SER A 40 -31.86 -18.37 28.08
CA SER A 40 -30.87 -19.02 28.94
C SER A 40 -31.10 -20.52 28.89
N ARG A 41 -30.15 -21.28 28.35
CA ARG A 41 -30.00 -22.71 28.64
C ARG A 41 -28.51 -23.03 28.73
N SER A 42 -28.02 -23.13 29.96
CA SER A 42 -26.70 -23.68 30.26
C SER A 42 -26.68 -25.19 29.96
N PRO A 43 -25.68 -25.71 29.23
CA PRO A 43 -25.50 -27.15 29.08
C PRO A 43 -24.85 -27.79 30.32
N PRO A 44 -25.11 -29.08 30.58
CA PRO A 44 -24.52 -29.82 31.69
C PRO A 44 -23.01 -30.04 31.49
N ARG A 45 -22.24 -29.86 32.57
CA ARG A 45 -20.79 -30.09 32.62
C ARG A 45 -20.50 -31.59 32.52
N LEU A 46 -19.96 -32.02 31.38
CA LEU A 46 -19.34 -33.34 31.24
C LEU A 46 -18.01 -33.38 31.99
N ARG A 47 -17.86 -34.39 32.86
CA ARG A 47 -16.63 -34.68 33.61
C ARG A 47 -15.50 -35.02 32.62
N ARG A 48 -14.36 -34.33 32.76
CA ARG A 48 -13.11 -34.66 32.06
C ARG A 48 -12.55 -35.99 32.58
N PRO A 49 -12.13 -36.92 31.70
CA PRO A 49 -11.30 -38.05 32.11
C PRO A 49 -9.90 -37.56 32.52
N PRO A 50 -9.19 -38.30 33.40
CA PRO A 50 -7.79 -38.05 33.68
C PRO A 50 -6.97 -38.72 32.57
N ASN A 51 -6.25 -37.95 31.76
CA ASN A 51 -5.07 -38.50 31.10
C ASN A 51 -4.09 -37.45 30.60
N ASP A 52 -2.83 -37.85 30.78
CA ASP A 52 -1.65 -37.59 29.98
C ASP A 52 -1.06 -36.18 29.94
N ARG A 53 0.15 -36.12 30.49
CA ARG A 53 1.10 -35.02 30.36
C ARG A 53 1.24 -34.61 28.89
N PRO A 54 1.21 -33.30 28.58
CA PRO A 54 1.50 -32.86 27.22
C PRO A 54 2.96 -33.17 26.85
N PRO A 55 3.23 -33.52 25.58
CA PRO A 55 4.60 -33.65 25.08
C PRO A 55 5.34 -32.32 25.21
N SER A 56 6.63 -32.42 25.54
CA SER A 56 7.55 -31.30 25.68
C SER A 56 7.36 -30.26 24.58
N THR A 57 7.09 -29.03 25.00
CA THR A 57 7.02 -27.86 24.15
C THR A 57 8.32 -27.77 23.32
N PRO A 58 8.25 -27.69 21.98
CA PRO A 58 9.45 -27.48 21.16
C PRO A 58 10.13 -26.16 21.55
N PRO A 59 11.47 -26.07 21.41
CA PRO A 59 12.22 -24.87 21.75
C PRO A 59 11.65 -23.67 20.99
N ARG A 60 11.26 -22.65 21.75
CA ARG A 60 10.74 -21.39 21.22
C ARG A 60 11.84 -20.78 20.32
N PRO A 61 11.59 -20.52 19.03
CA PRO A 61 12.58 -19.89 18.18
C PRO A 61 12.95 -18.54 18.79
N SER A 62 14.25 -18.36 19.02
CA SER A 62 14.84 -17.14 19.57
C SER A 62 14.54 -15.99 18.61
N SER A 63 13.59 -15.14 18.99
CA SER A 63 13.15 -13.96 18.25
C SER A 63 14.20 -12.84 18.34
N ASN A 64 15.39 -13.06 17.79
CA ASN A 64 16.46 -12.07 17.70
C ASN A 64 16.55 -11.51 16.28
N SER A 65 15.53 -10.74 15.90
CA SER A 65 15.56 -9.83 14.75
C SER A 65 14.83 -8.54 15.13
N SER A 66 15.26 -7.90 16.23
CA SER A 66 14.82 -6.53 16.53
C SER A 66 15.44 -5.59 15.50
N THR A 67 14.75 -5.39 14.38
CA THR A 67 14.97 -4.23 13.52
C THR A 67 14.85 -3.01 14.45
N GLY A 68 15.95 -2.29 14.67
CA GLY A 68 16.15 -1.30 15.76
C GLY A 68 15.25 -0.06 15.76
N ASP A 69 14.09 -0.11 15.12
CA ASP A 69 13.14 1.00 14.99
C ASP A 69 12.26 1.20 16.24
N GLY A 70 12.41 0.37 17.28
CA GLY A 70 11.63 0.45 18.52
C GLY A 70 10.12 0.21 18.34
N ARG A 71 9.69 -0.22 17.15
CA ARG A 71 8.28 -0.50 16.86
C ARG A 71 7.88 -1.83 17.51
N LEU A 72 6.75 -1.82 18.19
CA LEU A 72 6.13 -3.02 18.76
C LEU A 72 4.73 -3.15 18.16
N TYR A 73 4.47 -4.25 17.49
CA TYR A 73 3.16 -4.57 16.91
C TYR A 73 2.45 -5.55 17.83
N ILE A 74 1.18 -5.30 18.11
CA ILE A 74 0.29 -6.23 18.79
C ILE A 74 -0.70 -6.73 17.75
N TYR A 75 -0.83 -8.04 17.63
CA TYR A 75 -1.73 -8.68 16.69
C TYR A 75 -2.71 -9.58 17.41
N ARG A 76 -3.93 -9.67 16.87
CA ARG A 76 -5.00 -10.50 17.39
C ARG A 76 -5.83 -11.05 16.26
N SER A 77 -6.02 -12.36 16.28
CA SER A 77 -6.89 -13.15 15.42
C SER A 77 -7.71 -14.11 16.30
N PRO A 78 -8.73 -14.80 15.75
CA PRO A 78 -9.48 -15.80 16.51
C PRO A 78 -8.63 -16.94 17.08
N THR A 79 -7.49 -17.24 16.45
CA THR A 79 -6.61 -18.36 16.81
C THR A 79 -5.36 -17.92 17.57
N GLN A 80 -4.94 -16.67 17.45
CA GLN A 80 -3.67 -16.21 18.00
C GLN A 80 -3.73 -14.76 18.48
N THR A 81 -3.09 -14.50 19.61
CA THR A 81 -2.81 -13.14 20.08
C THR A 81 -1.36 -13.06 20.51
N GLY A 82 -0.69 -11.97 20.17
CA GLY A 82 0.71 -11.79 20.52
C GLY A 82 1.22 -10.40 20.25
N HIS A 83 2.51 -10.23 20.45
CA HIS A 83 3.24 -9.05 20.08
C HIS A 83 4.55 -9.45 19.40
N THR A 84 5.02 -8.62 18.48
CA THR A 84 6.27 -8.82 17.76
C THR A 84 6.85 -7.48 17.33
N HIS A 85 8.16 -7.42 17.13
CA HIS A 85 8.84 -6.27 16.53
C HIS A 85 8.84 -6.34 14.99
N SER A 86 8.43 -7.48 14.41
CA SER A 86 8.38 -7.70 12.96
C SER A 86 6.98 -7.44 12.41
N TRP A 87 6.85 -6.43 11.53
CA TRP A 87 5.61 -6.20 10.80
C TRP A 87 5.23 -7.40 9.93
N ALA A 88 6.21 -8.04 9.28
CA ALA A 88 5.98 -9.20 8.43
C ALA A 88 5.28 -10.32 9.22
N GLU A 89 5.79 -10.66 10.40
CA GLU A 89 5.21 -11.67 11.29
C GLU A 89 3.81 -11.28 11.77
N ALA A 90 3.64 -10.04 12.26
CA ALA A 90 2.33 -9.55 12.72
C ALA A 90 1.27 -9.57 11.62
N SER A 91 1.65 -9.15 10.41
CA SER A 91 0.77 -9.18 9.24
C SER A 91 0.44 -10.61 8.85
N ALA A 92 1.41 -11.52 8.80
CA ALA A 92 1.18 -12.92 8.45
C ALA A 92 0.24 -13.64 9.42
N ALA A 93 0.30 -13.31 10.72
CA ALA A 93 -0.57 -13.90 11.74
C ALA A 93 -2.06 -13.47 11.63
N THR A 94 -2.35 -12.41 10.88
CA THR A 94 -3.70 -11.82 10.81
C THR A 94 -4.27 -11.74 9.39
N GLN A 95 -3.41 -11.75 8.38
CA GLN A 95 -3.79 -11.58 6.99
C GLN A 95 -4.64 -12.75 6.48
N GLY A 96 -5.78 -12.43 5.86
CA GLY A 96 -6.75 -13.42 5.39
C GLY A 96 -7.59 -14.06 6.50
N VAL A 97 -7.38 -13.70 7.76
CA VAL A 97 -8.14 -14.25 8.90
C VAL A 97 -9.29 -13.29 9.25
N ALA A 98 -10.53 -13.78 9.21
CA ALA A 98 -11.69 -12.99 9.60
C ALA A 98 -11.56 -12.47 11.05
N GLY A 99 -11.63 -11.15 11.24
CA GLY A 99 -11.42 -10.49 12.53
C GLY A 99 -9.96 -10.33 12.96
N GLY A 100 -9.00 -10.72 12.12
CA GLY A 100 -7.58 -10.46 12.31
C GLY A 100 -7.27 -8.96 12.28
N HIS A 101 -6.55 -8.46 13.28
CA HIS A 101 -6.15 -7.06 13.37
C HIS A 101 -4.75 -6.92 13.97
N VAL A 102 -4.00 -5.95 13.45
CA VAL A 102 -2.69 -5.54 13.95
C VAL A 102 -2.74 -4.07 14.33
N HIS A 103 -2.18 -3.71 15.48
CA HIS A 103 -1.99 -2.32 15.86
C HIS A 103 -0.56 -2.07 16.34
N LEU A 104 -0.04 -0.89 16.01
CA LEU A 104 1.27 -0.43 16.47
C LEU A 104 1.13 0.11 17.90
N ALA A 105 1.74 -0.57 18.87
CA ALA A 105 1.70 -0.21 20.28
C ALA A 105 2.59 1.01 20.59
N VAL A 106 3.76 1.10 19.95
CA VAL A 106 4.71 2.20 20.12
C VAL A 106 4.79 3.00 18.82
N LYS A 107 4.18 4.19 18.82
CA LYS A 107 4.23 5.10 17.67
C LYS A 107 5.58 5.84 17.67
N PRO A 108 6.36 5.80 16.58
CA PRO A 108 7.55 6.64 16.48
C PRO A 108 7.15 8.12 16.46
N PRO A 109 8.04 9.03 16.90
CA PRO A 109 7.81 10.45 16.75
C PRO A 109 7.55 10.79 15.29
N LYS A 110 6.49 11.55 15.02
CA LYS A 110 6.17 11.99 13.67
C LYS A 110 7.21 13.02 13.24
N ALA A 111 7.96 12.73 12.19
CA ALA A 111 8.75 13.75 11.51
C ALA A 111 7.83 14.89 11.06
N ARG A 112 8.30 16.14 11.16
CA ARG A 112 7.56 17.28 10.60
C ARG A 112 7.41 17.06 9.09
N HIS A 113 6.18 17.10 8.61
CA HIS A 113 5.92 17.04 7.19
C HIS A 113 6.49 18.28 6.51
N GLN A 114 7.45 18.07 5.62
CA GLN A 114 7.88 19.13 4.71
C GLN A 114 6.77 19.41 3.70
N THR A 115 6.48 20.68 3.46
CA THR A 115 5.48 21.11 2.48
C THR A 115 5.96 20.78 1.08
N LYS A 116 5.21 19.93 0.36
CA LYS A 116 5.50 19.55 -1.03
C LYS A 116 5.17 20.71 -1.96
N LYS A 117 6.03 20.94 -2.97
CA LYS A 117 5.85 22.03 -3.97
C LYS A 117 5.18 21.55 -5.24
N ALA A 118 5.36 20.29 -5.61
CA ALA A 118 4.75 19.71 -6.80
C ALA A 118 4.18 18.32 -6.48
N TYR A 119 3.21 17.89 -7.28
CA TYR A 119 2.54 16.60 -7.14
C TYR A 119 2.46 15.93 -8.50
N VAL A 120 2.84 14.67 -8.55
CA VAL A 120 2.72 13.83 -9.75
C VAL A 120 1.55 12.89 -9.56
N VAL A 121 0.65 12.85 -10.54
CA VAL A 121 -0.40 11.84 -10.64
C VAL A 121 0.05 10.84 -11.69
N PHE A 122 0.42 9.64 -11.27
CA PHE A 122 0.79 8.55 -12.17
C PHE A 122 -0.47 7.82 -12.65
N PHE A 123 -1.42 7.60 -11.73
CA PHE A 123 -2.70 6.96 -11.99
C PHE A 123 -3.81 7.84 -11.43
N GLY A 124 -4.74 8.22 -12.30
CA GLY A 124 -5.84 9.12 -11.98
C GLY A 124 -6.59 9.52 -13.24
N ARG A 125 -7.55 10.44 -13.12
CA ARG A 125 -8.35 10.92 -14.27
C ARG A 125 -7.48 11.56 -15.35
N ILE A 126 -6.51 12.36 -14.94
CA ILE A 126 -5.52 12.98 -15.82
C ILE A 126 -4.14 12.80 -15.18
N PRO A 127 -3.33 11.84 -15.67
CA PRO A 127 -1.94 11.73 -15.25
C PRO A 127 -1.13 12.91 -15.74
N ALA A 128 -0.52 13.66 -14.82
CA ALA A 128 0.30 14.83 -15.11
C ALA A 128 1.05 15.28 -13.83
N VAL A 129 1.87 16.33 -14.00
CA VAL A 129 2.51 17.04 -12.90
C VAL A 129 1.76 18.35 -12.58
N TYR A 130 1.50 18.57 -11.30
CA TYR A 130 0.73 19.69 -10.76
C TYR A 130 1.56 20.49 -9.76
N ASP A 131 1.49 21.83 -9.80
CA ASP A 131 2.22 22.72 -8.87
C ASP A 131 1.55 22.89 -7.50
N SER A 132 0.42 22.21 -7.27
CA SER A 132 -0.33 22.31 -6.02
C SER A 132 -1.19 21.07 -5.80
N TRP A 133 -1.77 20.96 -4.61
CA TRP A 133 -2.70 19.87 -4.28
C TRP A 133 -4.05 19.93 -5.03
N ARG A 134 -4.21 20.85 -6.01
CA ARG A 134 -5.31 20.77 -6.99
C ARG A 134 -5.34 19.44 -7.76
N ALA A 135 -4.24 18.68 -7.71
CA ALA A 135 -4.17 17.27 -8.10
C ALA A 135 -5.24 16.37 -7.46
N GLU A 136 -5.81 16.75 -6.29
CA GLU A 136 -6.87 15.99 -5.62
C GLU A 136 -8.03 15.65 -6.56
N ALA A 137 -8.45 16.61 -7.42
CA ALA A 137 -9.55 16.41 -8.35
C ALA A 137 -9.31 15.27 -9.35
N GLN A 138 -8.05 14.89 -9.56
CA GLN A 138 -7.62 13.84 -10.48
C GLN A 138 -7.50 12.47 -9.82
N VAL A 139 -7.29 12.44 -8.50
CA VAL A 139 -7.16 11.19 -7.73
C VAL A 139 -8.45 10.80 -7.02
N LYS A 140 -9.28 11.78 -6.65
CA LYS A 140 -10.49 11.55 -5.86
C LYS A 140 -11.53 10.78 -6.67
N GLY A 141 -11.85 9.59 -6.18
CA GLY A 141 -12.81 8.68 -6.81
C GLY A 141 -12.22 7.84 -7.95
N ALA A 142 -10.99 8.11 -8.40
CA ALA A 142 -10.27 7.23 -9.31
C ALA A 142 -9.78 5.98 -8.54
N ARG A 143 -9.94 4.80 -9.14
CA ARG A 143 -9.58 3.53 -8.50
C ARG A 143 -8.89 2.62 -9.53
N PRO A 144 -7.60 2.31 -9.33
CA PRO A 144 -6.70 2.89 -8.33
C PRO A 144 -6.19 4.28 -8.73
N ALA A 145 -5.91 5.10 -7.72
CA ALA A 145 -5.20 6.35 -7.89
C ALA A 145 -3.83 6.26 -7.21
N ILE A 146 -2.77 6.63 -7.94
CA ILE A 146 -1.39 6.63 -7.44
C ILE A 146 -0.80 8.00 -7.74
N HIS A 147 -0.36 8.67 -6.69
CA HIS A 147 0.22 10.00 -6.75
C HIS A 147 1.36 10.13 -5.74
N GLN A 148 2.28 11.07 -5.99
CA GLN A 148 3.40 11.35 -5.10
C GLN A 148 3.72 12.85 -5.10
N GLY A 149 4.02 13.40 -3.92
CA GLY A 149 4.44 14.79 -3.78
C GLY A 149 5.96 14.93 -3.78
N TYR A 150 6.47 15.97 -4.43
CA TYR A 150 7.89 16.30 -4.59
C TYR A 150 8.22 17.72 -4.07
N MET A 151 9.46 17.95 -3.64
CA MET A 151 9.96 19.25 -3.17
C MET A 151 10.25 20.25 -4.29
N SER A 152 10.44 19.79 -5.52
CA SER A 152 10.67 20.64 -6.69
C SER A 152 9.81 20.17 -7.86
N ARG A 153 9.49 21.12 -8.75
CA ARG A 153 8.78 20.84 -10.00
C ARG A 153 9.62 19.98 -10.94
N GLU A 154 10.91 20.29 -11.04
CA GLU A 154 11.88 19.53 -11.85
C GLU A 154 11.96 18.05 -11.46
N ALA A 155 12.01 17.73 -10.15
CA ALA A 155 12.01 16.34 -9.69
C ALA A 155 10.68 15.64 -10.01
N ALA A 156 9.57 16.36 -9.93
CA ALA A 156 8.26 15.85 -10.29
C ALA A 156 8.15 15.55 -11.80
N ASP A 157 8.64 16.44 -12.65
CA ASP A 157 8.67 16.25 -14.11
C ASP A 157 9.60 15.08 -14.49
N ALA A 158 10.78 14.98 -13.89
CA ALA A 158 11.71 13.86 -14.11
C ALA A 158 11.08 12.50 -13.71
N ALA A 159 10.39 12.46 -12.56
CA ALA A 159 9.70 11.26 -12.11
C ALA A 159 8.53 10.88 -13.03
N PHE A 160 7.76 11.87 -13.49
CA PHE A 160 6.65 11.63 -14.42
C PHE A 160 7.13 11.13 -15.78
N ASN A 161 8.16 11.76 -16.36
CA ASN A 161 8.74 11.34 -17.63
C ASN A 161 9.28 9.91 -17.55
N PHE A 162 10.00 9.59 -16.47
CA PHE A 162 10.46 8.23 -16.22
C PHE A 162 9.30 7.23 -16.16
N ALA A 163 8.21 7.57 -15.47
CA ALA A 163 7.02 6.72 -15.42
C ALA A 163 6.34 6.58 -16.79
N VAL A 164 6.31 7.63 -17.61
CA VAL A 164 5.78 7.57 -18.99
C VAL A 164 6.63 6.63 -19.85
N GLU A 165 7.95 6.76 -19.82
CA GLU A 165 8.89 5.92 -20.56
C GLU A 165 8.74 4.42 -20.23
N HIS A 166 8.39 4.10 -18.99
CA HIS A 166 8.19 2.72 -18.53
C HIS A 166 6.73 2.24 -18.64
N GLY A 167 5.81 3.06 -19.15
CA GLY A 167 4.39 2.71 -19.22
C GLY A 167 3.69 2.63 -17.86
N TRP A 168 4.24 3.31 -16.85
CA TRP A 168 3.73 3.38 -15.47
C TRP A 168 2.85 4.61 -15.23
N THR A 169 2.22 5.12 -16.29
CA THR A 169 1.19 6.13 -16.19
C THR A 169 -0.07 5.63 -16.87
N ARG A 170 -1.24 5.92 -16.27
CA ARG A 170 -2.50 5.48 -16.85
C ARG A 170 -3.65 6.39 -16.43
N VAL A 171 -4.49 6.73 -17.41
CA VAL A 171 -5.79 7.33 -17.15
C VAL A 171 -6.67 6.27 -16.49
N SER A 172 -7.14 6.55 -15.27
CA SER A 172 -8.17 5.76 -14.60
C SER A 172 -9.49 6.09 -15.29
N ASP A 173 -9.77 5.38 -16.37
CA ASP A 173 -11.10 5.21 -16.87
C ASP A 173 -11.97 4.61 -15.76
N SER A 174 -13.24 5.02 -15.66
CA SER A 174 -14.20 4.50 -14.66
C SER A 174 -14.43 2.99 -14.75
N SER A 175 -13.76 2.31 -15.67
CA SER A 175 -13.79 0.87 -15.84
C SER A 175 -13.04 0.21 -14.67
N PRO A 176 -13.63 -0.80 -14.02
CA PRO A 176 -12.98 -1.56 -12.95
C PRO A 176 -11.83 -2.45 -13.46
N SER A 177 -11.23 -2.13 -14.61
CA SER A 177 -10.12 -2.89 -15.15
C SER A 177 -8.93 -2.82 -14.20
N PRO A 178 -8.47 -3.98 -13.71
CA PRO A 178 -7.34 -4.07 -12.80
C PRO A 178 -6.08 -3.53 -13.49
N LEU A 179 -5.22 -2.89 -12.72
CA LEU A 179 -3.93 -2.46 -13.22
C LEU A 179 -3.08 -3.69 -13.53
N ARG A 180 -2.91 -3.99 -14.82
CA ARG A 180 -1.87 -4.89 -15.32
C ARG A 180 -0.69 -4.07 -15.77
N VAL A 181 -0.07 -3.35 -14.85
CA VAL A 181 1.28 -2.84 -15.09
C VAL A 181 2.20 -3.92 -14.55
N ALA A 182 2.60 -4.83 -15.43
CA ALA A 182 3.65 -5.78 -15.11
C ALA A 182 4.94 -4.98 -14.92
N ILE A 183 5.28 -4.66 -13.68
CA ILE A 183 6.65 -4.30 -13.36
C ILE A 183 7.38 -5.63 -13.23
N ASP A 184 8.34 -5.87 -14.12
CA ASP A 184 9.32 -6.90 -13.87
C ASP A 184 10.05 -6.53 -12.56
N PRO A 185 10.01 -7.38 -11.52
CA PRO A 185 10.82 -7.12 -10.33
C PRO A 185 12.26 -7.00 -10.77
N ALA A 186 13.04 -6.17 -10.08
CA ALA A 186 14.47 -6.40 -10.07
C ALA A 186 14.71 -7.90 -9.73
N PRO A 187 15.34 -8.69 -10.61
CA PRO A 187 15.41 -10.13 -10.44
C PRO A 187 15.93 -10.50 -9.04
N LEU A 188 15.26 -11.37 -8.28
CA LEU A 188 15.75 -11.81 -6.96
C LEU A 188 16.90 -12.84 -7.04
N GLY A 189 17.49 -13.05 -8.23
CA GLY A 189 18.73 -13.83 -8.37
C GLY A 189 19.92 -13.13 -7.70
N PRO A 190 21.11 -13.76 -7.66
CA PRO A 190 22.35 -13.03 -7.37
C PRO A 190 22.51 -11.95 -8.45
N LEU A 191 21.94 -10.77 -8.20
CA LEU A 191 21.92 -9.68 -9.15
C LEU A 191 23.35 -9.20 -9.37
N PRO A 192 23.70 -8.84 -10.61
CA PRO A 192 24.83 -7.97 -10.84
C PRO A 192 24.64 -6.71 -9.99
N ILE A 193 25.75 -6.32 -9.38
CA ILE A 193 25.95 -5.13 -8.54
C ILE A 193 25.06 -3.96 -9.02
N PRO A 194 24.37 -3.25 -8.10
CA PRO A 194 23.44 -2.19 -8.47
C PRO A 194 24.07 -1.21 -9.45
N THR A 195 23.49 -1.12 -10.63
CA THR A 195 23.75 0.00 -11.53
C THR A 195 23.28 1.24 -10.78
N THR A 196 24.21 2.11 -10.41
CA THR A 196 24.00 3.42 -9.77
C THR A 196 23.31 4.39 -10.74
N THR A 197 22.31 3.92 -11.48
CA THR A 197 21.49 4.79 -12.31
C THR A 197 20.61 5.58 -11.34
N PRO A 198 20.71 6.91 -11.31
CA PRO A 198 19.84 7.73 -10.47
C PRO A 198 18.40 7.43 -10.86
N ASN A 199 17.63 6.88 -9.93
CA ASN A 199 16.20 6.64 -10.14
C ASN A 199 15.46 7.95 -9.82
N PRO A 200 14.92 8.66 -10.83
CA PRO A 200 14.29 9.97 -10.63
C PRO A 200 12.99 9.88 -9.81
N LEU A 201 12.45 8.67 -9.61
CA LEU A 201 11.32 8.44 -8.69
C LEU A 201 11.73 8.63 -7.22
N ARG A 202 13.04 8.60 -6.93
CA ARG A 202 13.59 8.88 -5.61
C ARG A 202 13.83 10.37 -5.50
N GLU A 203 13.09 11.00 -4.61
CA GLU A 203 13.22 12.42 -4.33
C GLU A 203 14.58 12.68 -3.66
N GLU A 204 15.46 13.40 -4.35
CA GLU A 204 16.75 13.82 -3.80
C GLU A 204 16.54 14.60 -2.51
N GLY A 205 17.22 14.21 -1.44
CA GLY A 205 17.13 14.86 -0.12
C GLY A 205 16.06 14.29 0.82
N HIS A 206 15.24 13.32 0.41
CA HIS A 206 14.48 12.52 1.39
C HIS A 206 15.36 11.44 1.98
N ALA A 207 15.19 11.18 3.28
CA ALA A 207 15.74 9.99 3.90
C ALA A 207 15.29 8.81 3.04
N SER A 208 16.26 8.21 2.36
CA SER A 208 16.10 7.20 1.32
C SER A 208 15.27 6.04 1.85
N THR A 209 13.94 6.14 1.71
CA THR A 209 13.06 5.11 2.21
C THR A 209 13.07 3.98 1.19
N TRP A 210 13.41 2.78 1.66
CA TRP A 210 13.38 1.55 0.88
C TRP A 210 12.15 0.75 1.30
N TYR A 211 11.53 0.06 0.36
CA TYR A 211 10.31 -0.70 0.62
C TYR A 211 10.57 -2.18 0.32
N ALA A 212 10.33 -3.06 1.30
CA ALA A 212 10.32 -4.50 1.06
C ALA A 212 8.86 -4.96 0.96
N VAL A 213 8.46 -5.47 -0.21
CA VAL A 213 7.15 -6.10 -0.42
C VAL A 213 7.31 -7.58 -0.17
N PHE A 214 6.67 -8.09 0.88
CA PHE A 214 6.66 -9.51 1.21
C PHE A 214 5.54 -10.25 0.48
N CYS A 215 4.37 -9.63 0.39
CA CYS A 215 3.20 -10.20 -0.28
C CYS A 215 2.69 -9.17 -1.29
N GLY A 216 2.64 -9.53 -2.57
CA GLY A 216 2.28 -8.61 -3.66
C GLY A 216 2.26 -9.31 -5.03
N ILE A 217 2.00 -8.55 -6.10
CA ILE A 217 2.12 -9.05 -7.49
C ILE A 217 3.54 -9.57 -7.69
N THR A 218 4.49 -8.76 -7.22
CA THR A 218 5.89 -9.05 -7.35
C THR A 218 6.61 -8.70 -6.04
N PRO A 219 6.87 -9.67 -5.17
CA PRO A 219 7.63 -9.44 -3.94
C PRO A 219 9.09 -9.06 -4.24
N GLY A 220 9.66 -8.18 -3.43
CA GLY A 220 11.03 -7.68 -3.64
C GLY A 220 11.34 -6.42 -2.83
N VAL A 221 12.50 -5.83 -3.08
CA VAL A 221 12.94 -4.57 -2.45
C VAL A 221 12.96 -3.45 -3.50
N TYR A 222 12.25 -2.37 -3.20
CA TYR A 222 12.00 -1.24 -4.10
C TYR A 222 12.57 0.06 -3.55
N GLY A 223 12.98 0.94 -4.46
CA GLY A 223 13.60 2.22 -4.13
C GLY A 223 12.62 3.38 -4.03
N SER A 224 11.39 3.21 -4.54
CA SER A 224 10.36 4.25 -4.62
C SER A 224 8.98 3.79 -4.15
N ALA A 225 8.16 4.75 -3.72
CA ALA A 225 6.78 4.50 -3.32
C ALA A 225 5.88 4.12 -4.51
N LEU A 226 6.20 4.60 -5.72
CA LEU A 226 5.51 4.24 -6.95
C LEU A 226 5.66 2.75 -7.26
N GLU A 227 6.89 2.22 -7.26
CA GLU A 227 7.16 0.79 -7.46
C GLU A 227 6.44 -0.07 -6.41
N LEU A 228 6.49 0.33 -5.14
CA LEU A 228 5.73 -0.32 -4.08
C LEU A 228 4.23 -0.36 -4.42
N SER A 229 3.66 0.79 -4.78
CA SER A 229 2.22 0.92 -5.04
C SER A 229 1.80 0.05 -6.21
N LEU A 230 2.56 0.06 -7.31
CA LEU A 230 2.28 -0.76 -8.48
C LEU A 230 2.28 -2.27 -8.17
N ASN A 231 3.06 -2.71 -7.18
CA ASN A 231 3.14 -4.11 -6.77
C ASN A 231 2.14 -4.52 -5.69
N THR A 232 1.42 -3.57 -5.09
CA THR A 232 0.53 -3.83 -3.93
C THR A 232 -0.89 -3.33 -4.12
N VAL A 233 -1.11 -2.40 -5.04
CA VAL A 233 -2.40 -1.74 -5.24
C VAL A 233 -3.47 -2.74 -5.70
N GLY A 234 -4.65 -2.64 -5.10
CA GLY A 234 -5.77 -3.54 -5.40
C GLY A 234 -5.67 -4.94 -4.76
N LEU A 235 -4.60 -5.26 -4.04
CA LEU A 235 -4.44 -6.55 -3.38
C LEU A 235 -4.90 -6.48 -1.91
N SER A 236 -5.92 -7.25 -1.55
CA SER A 236 -6.40 -7.37 -0.16
C SER A 236 -5.35 -7.96 0.79
N CYS A 237 -4.43 -8.75 0.24
CA CYS A 237 -3.38 -9.44 0.98
C CYS A 237 -1.99 -8.85 0.70
N ALA A 238 -1.86 -7.61 0.23
CA ALA A 238 -0.55 -6.98 0.15
C ALA A 238 0.08 -6.84 1.55
N SER A 239 1.37 -7.13 1.67
CA SER A 239 2.15 -6.90 2.89
C SER A 239 3.52 -6.37 2.51
N TYR A 240 3.91 -5.26 3.12
CA TYR A 240 5.19 -4.59 2.88
C TYR A 240 5.68 -3.86 4.13
N ALA A 241 6.97 -3.58 4.20
CA ALA A 241 7.57 -2.72 5.22
C ALA A 241 8.49 -1.67 4.57
N SER A 242 8.68 -0.54 5.26
CA SER A 242 9.58 0.54 4.87
C SER A 242 10.82 0.58 5.77
N PHE A 243 11.98 0.86 5.21
CA PHE A 243 13.27 0.89 5.90
C PHE A 243 14.05 2.16 5.51
N THR A 244 14.96 2.59 6.39
CA THR A 244 15.79 3.78 6.16
C THR A 244 17.02 3.50 5.29
N THR A 245 17.45 2.24 5.18
CA THR A 245 18.60 1.83 4.38
C THR A 245 18.25 0.66 3.48
N LYS A 246 18.99 0.54 2.37
CA LYS A 246 18.82 -0.55 1.41
C LYS A 246 19.11 -1.90 2.06
N ASP A 247 20.21 -1.97 2.82
CA ASP A 247 20.66 -3.20 3.46
C ASP A 247 19.65 -3.69 4.50
N ALA A 248 19.04 -2.78 5.28
CA ALA A 248 17.99 -3.14 6.21
C ALA A 248 16.75 -3.70 5.50
N ALA A 249 16.36 -3.11 4.36
CA ALA A 249 15.26 -3.64 3.55
C ALA A 249 15.57 -5.04 2.99
N ILE A 250 16.79 -5.25 2.49
CA ILE A 250 17.25 -6.55 1.99
C ILE A 250 17.24 -7.58 3.11
N GLN A 251 17.80 -7.26 4.29
CA GLN A 251 17.81 -8.16 5.44
C GLN A 251 16.39 -8.48 5.91
N GLY A 252 15.51 -7.48 5.97
CA GLY A 252 14.09 -7.68 6.32
C GLY A 252 13.38 -8.60 5.33
N PHE A 253 13.60 -8.42 4.03
CA PHE A 253 13.07 -9.28 2.98
C PHE A 253 13.60 -10.72 3.06
N GLN A 254 14.92 -10.89 3.22
CA GLN A 254 15.55 -12.20 3.37
C GLN A 254 15.08 -12.94 4.63
N ALA A 255 14.85 -12.23 5.74
CA ALA A 255 14.25 -12.82 6.94
C ALA A 255 12.84 -13.34 6.64
N ALA A 256 11.98 -12.51 6.03
CA ALA A 256 10.64 -12.92 5.62
C ALA A 256 10.65 -14.11 4.65
N GLN A 257 11.64 -14.19 3.75
CA GLN A 257 11.80 -15.30 2.82
C GLN A 257 12.17 -16.60 3.55
N ARG A 258 13.12 -16.55 4.50
CA ARG A 258 13.47 -17.71 5.33
C ARG A 258 12.29 -18.23 6.16
N ASP A 259 11.43 -17.31 6.60
CA ASP A 259 10.24 -17.63 7.39
C ASP A 259 9.03 -18.07 6.52
N GLY A 260 9.18 -18.14 5.20
CA GLY A 260 8.11 -18.54 4.28
C GLY A 260 6.96 -17.52 4.16
N LEU A 261 7.21 -16.26 4.53
CA LEU A 261 6.22 -15.19 4.53
C LEU A 261 6.10 -14.49 3.16
N VAL A 262 7.07 -14.70 2.27
CA VAL A 262 7.08 -14.09 0.94
C VAL A 262 6.13 -14.84 0.01
N LYS A 263 5.14 -14.14 -0.56
CA LYS A 263 4.08 -14.74 -1.39
C LYS A 263 3.78 -13.89 -2.62
N ILE A 264 3.78 -14.54 -3.78
CA ILE A 264 3.27 -13.96 -5.02
C ILE A 264 1.75 -14.07 -5.00
N VAL A 265 1.07 -12.95 -5.18
CA VAL A 265 -0.39 -12.88 -5.20
C VAL A 265 -0.85 -12.54 -6.60
N THR A 266 -1.59 -13.47 -7.21
CA THR A 266 -2.31 -13.19 -8.45
C THR A 266 -3.55 -12.36 -8.12
N PRO A 267 -3.78 -11.21 -8.77
CA PRO A 267 -5.01 -10.45 -8.61
C PRO A 267 -6.21 -11.34 -8.97
N LEU A 268 -7.19 -11.45 -8.07
CA LEU A 268 -8.46 -12.10 -8.35
C LEU A 268 -9.33 -11.12 -9.14
N TYR A 269 -9.82 -11.57 -10.30
CA TYR A 269 -10.68 -10.81 -11.21
C TYR A 269 -12.14 -11.27 -11.08
#